data_AF-A0A3S1JE36-F1
#
_entry.id   AF-A0A3S1JE36-F1
#
_cell.length_a   1.000
_cell.length_b   1.000
_cell.length_c   1.000
_cell.angle_alpha   90.00
_cell.angle_beta   90.00
_cell.angle_gamma   90.00
#
_symmetry.space_group_name_H-M   'P 1'
#
loop_
_entity.id
_entity.type
_entity.pdbx_description
1 polymer ?
#
loop_
_entity_poly.entity_id
_entity_poly.type
_entity_poly.pdbx_seq_one_letter_code
_entity_poly.pdbx_strand_id
1 'polypeptide(L)' 'MTLTPPEHEHSAAIDAAAEWLSQNPRDRIGRPIIPTLRERFGVTIAEACEICREANLRRQRAA' A
#
# COMPACT_ATOMS: atom_id res chain seq x y z
N MET A 1 -7.11 -12.39 19.65
CA MET A 1 -6.01 -11.47 19.98
C MET A 1 -6.42 -10.12 19.42
N THR A 2 -6.77 -9.15 20.27
CA THR A 2 -7.25 -7.82 19.85
C THR A 2 -6.02 -6.94 19.63
N LEU A 3 -5.86 -6.41 18.41
CA LEU A 3 -4.74 -5.54 18.05
C LEU A 3 -4.81 -4.22 18.84
N THR A 4 -3.66 -3.66 19.20
CA THR A 4 -3.62 -2.36 19.88
C THR A 4 -4.00 -1.23 18.90
N PRO A 5 -4.52 -0.08 19.38
CA PRO A 5 -4.93 1.04 18.53
C PRO A 5 -3.90 1.46 17.44
N PRO A 6 -2.60 1.65 17.76
CA PRO A 6 -1.62 2.03 16.74
C PRO A 6 -1.37 0.94 15.69
N GLU A 7 -1.50 -0.34 16.04
CA GLU A 7 -1.39 -1.46 15.08
C GLU A 7 -2.58 -1.48 14.11
N HIS A 8 -3.77 -1.09 14.59
CA HIS A 8 -4.97 -0.99 13.77
C HIS A 8 -4.85 0.15 12.75
N GLU A 9 -4.34 1.31 13.18
CA GLU A 9 -4.12 2.46 12.31
C GLU A 9 -3.07 2.19 11.22
N HIS A 10 -1.97 1.51 11.56
CA HIS A 10 -0.95 1.09 10.59
C HIS A 10 -1.51 0.09 9.56
N SER A 11 -2.26 -0.90 10.04
CA SER A 11 -2.89 -1.89 9.17
C SER A 11 -3.86 -1.23 8.18
N ALA A 12 -4.65 -0.26 8.65
CA ALA A 12 -5.58 0.49 7.81
C ALA A 12 -4.87 1.33 6.73
N ALA A 13 -3.74 1.96 7.06
CA ALA A 13 -2.95 2.76 6.09
C ALA A 13 -2.37 1.88 4.97
N ILE A 14 -1.84 0.70 5.32
CA ILE A 14 -1.33 -0.28 4.36
C ILE A 14 -2.45 -0.78 3.45
N ASP A 15 -3.61 -1.13 4.02
CA ASP A 15 -4.76 -1.63 3.27
C ASP A 15 -5.27 -0.60 2.25
N ALA A 16 -5.44 0.66 2.67
CA ALA A 16 -5.89 1.75 1.81
C ALA A 16 -4.87 2.04 0.69
N ALA A 17 -3.58 2.06 1.01
CA ALA A 17 -2.53 2.30 0.03
C ALA A 17 -2.41 1.16 -0.99
N ALA A 18 -2.57 -0.09 -0.56
CA ALA A 18 -2.55 -1.26 -1.43
C ALA A 18 -3.76 -1.31 -2.36
N GLU A 19 -4.94 -0.87 -1.90
CA GLU A 19 -6.14 -0.74 -2.73
C GLU A 19 -5.95 0.35 -3.78
N TRP A 20 -5.48 1.52 -3.35
CA TRP A 20 -5.19 2.60 -4.27
C TRP A 20 -4.18 2.17 -5.34
N LEU A 21 -3.10 1.49 -4.94
CA LEU A 21 -2.08 1.03 -5.88
C LEU A 21 -2.61 -0.08 -6.79
N SER A 22 -3.46 -1.00 -6.32
CA SER A 22 -4.00 -2.07 -7.17
C SER A 22 -4.82 -1.50 -8.34
N GLN A 23 -5.58 -0.43 -8.10
CA GLN A 23 -6.41 0.29 -9.08
C GLN A 23 -5.61 1.25 -9.98
N ASN A 24 -4.45 1.72 -9.52
CA ASN A 24 -3.60 2.67 -10.24
C ASN A 24 -2.28 1.99 -10.65
N PRO A 25 -2.23 1.34 -11.83
CA PRO A 25 -1.03 0.64 -12.27
C PRO A 25 0.15 1.61 -12.41
N ARG A 26 1.36 1.07 -12.16
CA ARG A 26 2.62 1.85 -12.11
C ARG A 26 2.86 2.67 -13.38
N ASP A 27 2.44 2.15 -14.52
CA ASP A 27 2.51 2.80 -15.83
C ASP A 27 1.78 4.15 -15.85
N ARG A 28 0.62 4.24 -15.19
CA ARG A 28 -0.16 5.49 -15.09
C ARG A 28 0.42 6.49 -14.09
N ILE A 29 1.14 6.03 -13.07
CA ILE A 29 1.65 6.90 -12.01
C ILE A 29 2.84 7.75 -12.53
N GLY A 30 3.61 7.23 -13.48
CA GLY A 30 4.70 7.97 -14.15
C GLY A 30 5.83 8.43 -13.21
N ARG A 31 5.85 7.95 -11.96
CA ARG A 31 6.81 8.31 -10.91
C ARG A 31 7.22 7.07 -10.11
N PRO A 32 8.38 7.11 -9.42
CA PRO A 32 8.78 6.04 -8.52
C PRO A 32 7.73 5.79 -7.43
N ILE A 33 7.28 4.54 -7.31
CA ILE A 33 6.17 4.15 -6.43
C ILE A 33 6.50 4.32 -4.95
N ILE A 34 7.69 3.89 -4.52
CA ILE A 34 8.06 3.93 -3.10
C ILE A 34 8.04 5.37 -2.56
N PRO A 35 8.71 6.37 -3.18
CA PRO A 35 8.55 7.78 -2.78
C PRO A 35 7.09 8.26 -2.79
N THR A 36 6.35 7.91 -3.83
CA THR A 36 4.94 8.33 -3.99
C THR A 36 4.07 7.81 -2.84
N LEU A 37 4.25 6.55 -2.43
CA LEU A 37 3.51 5.95 -1.31
C LEU A 37 3.86 6.64 0.01
N ARG A 38 5.14 6.93 0.24
CA ARG A 38 5.60 7.63 1.45
C ARG A 38 5.03 9.04 1.53
N GLU A 39 5.08 9.80 0.44
CA GLU A 39 4.54 11.17 0.37
C GLU A 39 3.01 11.20 0.54
N ARG A 40 2.30 10.21 0.00
CA ARG A 40 0.83 10.18 0.01
C ARG A 40 0.23 9.62 1.30
N PHE A 41 0.83 8.58 1.86
CA PHE A 41 0.25 7.82 2.97
C PHE A 41 1.06 7.94 4.28
N GLY A 42 2.20 8.66 4.28
CA GLY A 42 3.02 8.85 5.47
C GLY A 42 3.74 7.59 5.95
N VAL A 43 3.85 6.57 5.10
CA VAL A 43 4.41 5.26 5.45
C VAL A 43 5.94 5.24 5.42
N THR A 44 6.52 4.26 6.10
CA THR A 44 7.94 3.92 6.03
C THR A 44 8.29 3.19 4.71
N ILE A 45 9.58 2.99 4.47
CA ILE A 45 10.06 2.24 3.29
C ILE A 45 9.63 0.76 3.37
N ALA A 46 9.67 0.16 4.56
CA ALA A 46 9.28 -1.23 4.76
C ALA A 46 7.80 -1.44 4.42
N GLU A 47 6.93 -0.58 4.96
CA GLU A 47 5.49 -0.60 4.68
C GLU A 47 5.20 -0.33 3.20
N ALA A 48 5.94 0.57 2.55
CA ALA A 48 5.78 0.80 1.11
C ALA A 48 6.10 -0.47 0.28
N CYS A 49 7.06 -1.28 0.71
CA CYS A 49 7.34 -2.58 0.09
C CYS A 49 6.19 -3.57 0.34
N GLU A 50 5.61 -3.59 1.54
CA GLU A 50 4.43 -4.43 1.85
C GLU A 50 3.21 -4.03 1.03
N ILE A 51 2.94 -2.73 0.91
CA ILE A 51 1.89 -2.18 0.04
C ILE A 51 2.07 -2.64 -1.41
N CYS A 52 3.30 -2.62 -1.93
CA CYS A 52 3.58 -3.10 -3.29
C CYS A 52 3.28 -4.60 -3.44
N ARG A 53 3.63 -5.41 -2.44
CA ARG A 53 3.35 -6.85 -2.42
C ARG A 53 1.84 -7.11 -2.40
N GLU A 54 1.13 -6.43 -1.50
CA GLU A 54 -0.31 -6.60 -1.30
C GLU A 54 -1.11 -6.14 -2.53
N ALA A 55 -0.73 -5.00 -3.12
CA ALA A 55 -1.35 -4.52 -4.37
C ALA A 55 -1.18 -5.51 -5.53
N ASN A 56 -0.01 -6.14 -5.65
CA ASN A 56 0.21 -7.19 -6.66
C ASN A 56 -0.67 -8.43 -6.41
N LEU A 57 -0.76 -8.87 -5.15
CA LEU A 57 -1.60 -10.00 -4.78
C LEU A 57 -3.08 -9.74 -5.07
N ARG A 58 -3.57 -8.51 -4.80
CA ARG A 58 -4.93 -8.08 -5.15
C ARG A 58 -5.19 -8.14 -6.65
N ARG A 59 -4.26 -7.67 -7.48
CA ARG A 59 -4.38 -7.75 -8.94
C ARG A 59 -4.43 -9.21 -9.42
N GLN A 60 -3.62 -10.08 -8.85
CA GLN A 60 -3.60 -11.51 -9.20
C GLN A 60 -4.90 -12.23 -8.83
N ARG A 61 -5.50 -11.89 -7.68
CA ARG A 61 -6.78 -12.47 -7.24
C ARG A 61 -7.99 -11.97 -8.04
N ALA A 62 -7.87 -10.81 -8.68
CA ALA A 62 -8.95 -10.19 -9.47
C ALA A 62 -8.90 -10.53 -10.96
N ALA A 63 -7.87 -11.27 -11.41
CA ALA A 63 -7.68 -11.75 -12.79
C ALA A 63 -8.19 -13.18 -12.95
#